data_AF-A0AAD8YTE1-F1
#
_entry.id   AF-A0AAD8YTE1-F1
#
_cell.length_a   1.000
_cell.length_b   1.000
_cell.length_c   1.000
_cell.angle_alpha   90.00
_cell.angle_beta   90.00
_cell.angle_gamma   90.00
#
_symmetry.space_group_name_H-M   'P 1'
#
loop_
_entity.id
_entity.type
_entity.pdbx_description
1 polymer ?
#
loop_
_entity_poly.entity_id
_entity_poly.type
_entity_poly.pdbx_seq_one_letter_code
_entity_poly.pdbx_strand_id
1 'polypeptide(L)'
;MCPIQDLSVLEKECRKYDTIVIKGVRILDVNILAPLIEDPSLNLKIIHLVRDPRAVANSRIKSKHGMIRENLQVVRSRNQKSHRNLYLDQRRRDDFYSVGAMEVICECMSHTLKTVLSPPNWFKGKYMLVRYEDLVENPVQILHNIYRFINLTTSRDIESFVMNMTSGSSFPSNNFDVSARNATHTATAWRALLSYSKIQQVEEYCQYAMSILGYLPVPSPVELTDLRRSLLTLPKI
;
A
#
# COMPACT_ATOMS: atom_id res chain seq x y z
N MET A 1 3.80 -28.66 8.80
CA MET A 1 4.21 -27.45 9.53
C MET A 1 5.73 -27.42 9.52
N CYS A 2 6.38 -26.36 9.04
CA CYS A 2 7.85 -26.34 8.95
C CYS A 2 8.48 -26.39 10.35
N PRO A 3 9.59 -27.13 10.54
CA PRO A 3 10.29 -27.17 11.82
C PRO A 3 10.93 -25.81 12.14
N ILE A 4 11.07 -25.51 13.43
CA ILE A 4 11.79 -24.32 13.91
C ILE A 4 13.24 -24.43 13.43
N GLN A 5 13.74 -23.37 12.81
CA GLN A 5 15.12 -23.27 12.33
C GLN A 5 15.90 -22.25 13.16
N ASP A 6 17.17 -22.54 13.40
CA ASP A 6 18.09 -21.62 14.06
C ASP A 6 18.36 -20.41 13.16
N LEU A 7 18.43 -19.22 13.75
CA LEU A 7 18.71 -17.97 13.04
C LEU A 7 20.07 -17.99 12.34
N SER A 8 21.06 -18.70 12.89
CA SER A 8 22.40 -18.86 12.30
C SER A 8 22.36 -19.58 10.94
N VAL A 9 21.44 -20.52 10.77
CA VAL A 9 21.25 -21.23 9.49
C VAL A 9 20.66 -20.29 8.46
N LEU A 10 19.64 -19.50 8.83
CA LEU A 10 19.08 -18.47 7.97
C LEU A 10 20.13 -17.41 7.59
N GLU A 11 20.92 -16.97 8.56
CA GLU A 11 21.99 -15.99 8.32
C GLU A 11 23.02 -16.51 7.32
N LYS A 12 23.44 -17.78 7.46
CA LYS A 12 24.37 -18.41 6.52
C LYS A 12 23.81 -18.48 5.10
N GLU A 13 22.51 -18.75 4.94
CA GLU A 13 21.87 -18.74 3.63
C GLU A 13 21.72 -17.32 3.06
N CYS A 14 21.29 -16.34 3.87
CA CYS A 14 21.17 -14.94 3.45
C CYS A 14 22.50 -14.37 2.96
N ARG A 15 23.61 -14.70 3.62
CA ARG A 15 24.97 -14.25 3.25
C ARG A 15 25.49 -14.83 1.93
N LYS A 16 24.79 -15.78 1.30
CA LYS A 16 25.15 -16.29 -0.04
C LYS A 16 24.72 -15.37 -1.18
N TYR A 17 23.83 -14.42 -0.91
CA TYR A 17 23.27 -13.53 -1.91
C TYR A 17 23.75 -12.10 -1.68
N ASP A 18 24.13 -11.42 -2.77
CA ASP A 18 24.59 -10.03 -2.71
C ASP A 18 23.43 -9.02 -2.52
N THR A 19 22.20 -9.46 -2.75
CA THR A 19 21.00 -8.64 -2.61
C THR A 19 20.05 -9.27 -1.60
N ILE A 20 19.67 -8.49 -0.60
CA ILE A 20 18.72 -8.88 0.45
C ILE A 20 17.45 -8.06 0.27
N VAL A 21 16.30 -8.73 0.20
CA VAL A 21 15.00 -8.08 0.08
C VAL A 21 14.21 -8.31 1.36
N ILE A 22 13.74 -7.20 1.97
CA ILE A 22 12.92 -7.24 3.17
C ILE A 22 11.54 -6.69 2.84
N LYS A 23 10.50 -7.50 3.01
CA LYS A 23 9.11 -7.07 2.84
C LYS A 23 8.57 -6.50 4.16
N GLY A 24 8.47 -5.19 4.25
CA GLY A 24 7.74 -4.49 5.32
C GLY A 24 6.26 -4.33 4.99
N VAL A 25 5.37 -4.58 5.95
CA VAL A 25 3.91 -4.39 5.78
C VAL A 25 3.28 -3.44 6.81
N ARG A 26 4.05 -3.01 7.82
CA ARG A 26 3.57 -2.15 8.94
C ARG A 26 4.48 -0.95 9.19
N ILE A 27 5.09 -0.42 8.12
CA ILE A 27 5.82 0.83 8.13
C ILE A 27 4.88 1.88 7.54
N LEU A 28 4.31 2.73 8.40
CA LEU A 28 3.31 3.72 7.99
C LEU A 28 3.94 5.06 7.57
N ASP A 29 5.10 5.39 8.14
CA ASP A 29 5.84 6.60 7.84
C ASP A 29 7.27 6.22 7.46
N VAL A 30 7.70 6.63 6.27
CA VAL A 30 9.06 6.35 5.77
C VAL A 30 10.14 7.04 6.61
N ASN A 31 9.80 8.13 7.29
CA ASN A 31 10.76 8.90 8.10
C ASN A 31 11.35 8.08 9.26
N ILE A 32 10.65 7.04 9.73
CA ILE A 32 11.19 6.15 10.77
C ILE A 32 12.40 5.34 10.29
N LEU A 33 12.59 5.24 8.97
CA LEU A 33 13.71 4.51 8.37
C LEU A 33 14.95 5.38 8.20
N ALA A 34 14.91 6.68 8.54
CA ALA A 34 16.04 7.58 8.40
C ALA A 34 17.35 7.02 9.02
N PRO A 35 17.36 6.46 10.25
CA PRO A 35 18.58 5.91 10.83
C PRO A 35 19.20 4.75 10.01
N LEU A 36 18.36 3.96 9.32
CA LEU A 36 18.83 2.85 8.48
C LEU A 36 19.31 3.32 7.11
N ILE A 37 18.78 4.43 6.61
CA ILE A 37 19.17 5.00 5.31
C ILE A 37 20.47 5.81 5.45
N GLU A 38 20.65 6.47 6.58
CA GLU A 38 21.84 7.27 6.91
C GLU A 38 23.05 6.43 7.30
N ASP A 39 22.85 5.16 7.69
CA ASP A 39 23.95 4.25 8.04
C ASP A 39 24.82 3.97 6.80
N PRO A 40 26.09 4.42 6.77
CA PRO A 40 26.97 4.24 5.62
C PRO A 40 27.38 2.78 5.39
N SER A 41 27.19 1.89 6.38
CA SER A 41 27.42 0.46 6.21
C SER A 41 26.30 -0.24 5.42
N LEU A 42 25.16 0.44 5.23
CA LEU A 42 24.00 -0.08 4.53
C LEU A 42 23.83 0.59 3.16
N ASN A 43 23.64 -0.21 2.11
CA ASN A 43 23.16 0.29 0.82
C ASN A 43 21.63 0.13 0.70
N LEU A 44 20.90 0.70 1.65
CA LEU A 44 19.44 0.54 1.71
C LEU A 44 18.75 1.32 0.59
N LYS A 45 17.89 0.65 -0.18
CA LYS A 45 16.95 1.26 -1.13
C LYS A 45 15.52 0.88 -0.73
N ILE A 46 14.60 1.84 -0.82
CA ILE A 46 13.21 1.66 -0.42
C ILE A 46 12.32 1.73 -1.65
N ILE A 47 11.55 0.68 -1.88
CA ILE A 47 10.45 0.67 -2.85
C ILE A 47 9.15 0.69 -2.07
N HIS A 48 8.43 1.80 -2.14
CA HIS A 48 7.17 1.99 -1.43
C HIS A 48 5.99 1.81 -2.39
N LEU A 49 5.29 0.68 -2.24
CA LEU A 49 4.06 0.41 -2.96
C LEU A 49 2.90 1.18 -2.31
N VAL A 50 2.36 2.17 -3.02
CA VAL A 50 1.13 2.87 -2.64
C VAL A 50 -0.06 2.35 -3.45
N ARG A 51 -1.27 2.50 -2.91
CA ARG A 51 -2.51 2.04 -3.55
C ARG A 51 -3.63 3.02 -3.26
N ASP A 52 -4.67 3.05 -4.09
CA ASP A 52 -5.88 3.83 -3.83
C ASP A 52 -6.39 3.58 -2.39
N PRO A 53 -6.50 4.62 -1.53
CA PRO A 53 -6.98 4.48 -0.17
C PRO A 53 -8.36 3.82 -0.06
N ARG A 54 -9.23 3.99 -1.07
CA ARG A 54 -10.56 3.35 -1.12
C ARG A 54 -10.43 1.85 -1.35
N ALA A 55 -9.47 1.41 -2.17
CA ALA A 55 -9.14 0.01 -2.35
C ALA A 55 -8.55 -0.61 -1.05
N VAL A 56 -7.69 0.14 -0.34
CA VAL A 56 -7.15 -0.26 0.97
C VAL A 56 -8.29 -0.43 1.98
N ALA A 57 -9.21 0.53 2.07
CA ALA A 57 -10.36 0.47 2.96
C ALA A 57 -11.24 -0.75 2.67
N ASN A 58 -11.56 -1.01 1.39
CA ASN A 58 -12.32 -2.19 0.97
C ASN A 58 -11.62 -3.50 1.39
N SER A 59 -10.30 -3.59 1.20
CA SER A 59 -9.52 -4.75 1.61
C SER A 59 -9.57 -4.97 3.13
N ARG A 60 -9.44 -3.91 3.92
CA ARG A 60 -9.49 -3.97 5.39
C ARG A 60 -10.86 -4.40 5.91
N ILE A 61 -11.93 -3.86 5.33
CA ILE A 61 -13.31 -4.24 5.67
C ILE A 61 -13.55 -5.73 5.37
N LYS A 62 -13.14 -6.19 4.18
CA LYS A 62 -13.27 -7.61 3.79
C LYS A 62 -12.48 -8.54 4.69
N SER A 63 -11.28 -8.12 5.11
CA SER A 63 -10.39 -8.91 5.95
C SER A 63 -10.56 -8.62 7.45
N LYS A 64 -11.70 -8.05 7.88
CA LYS A 64 -11.92 -7.60 9.26
C LYS A 64 -11.50 -8.64 10.30
N HIS A 65 -11.92 -9.90 10.16
CA HIS A 65 -11.60 -10.96 11.10
C HIS A 65 -10.09 -11.27 11.21
N GLY A 66 -9.32 -11.10 10.13
CA GLY A 66 -7.86 -11.28 10.13
C GLY A 66 -7.06 -10.02 10.47
N MET A 67 -7.69 -8.84 10.40
CA MET A 67 -7.02 -7.54 10.58
C MET A 67 -7.46 -6.77 11.83
N ILE A 68 -8.37 -7.30 12.67
CA ILE A 68 -8.84 -6.63 13.91
C ILE A 68 -7.68 -6.14 14.77
N ARG A 69 -6.68 -6.98 15.05
CA ARG A 69 -5.51 -6.61 15.88
C ARG A 69 -4.70 -5.48 15.25
N GLU A 70 -4.53 -5.50 13.93
CA GLU A 70 -3.77 -4.48 13.21
C GLU A 70 -4.53 -3.16 13.13
N ASN A 71 -5.83 -3.20 12.81
CA ASN A 71 -6.68 -2.02 12.80
C ASN A 71 -6.72 -1.37 14.19
N LEU A 72 -6.82 -2.18 15.25
CA LEU A 72 -6.72 -1.69 16.62
C LEU A 72 -5.34 -1.10 16.94
N GLN A 73 -4.25 -1.70 16.49
CA GLN A 73 -2.90 -1.16 16.68
C GLN A 73 -2.73 0.19 15.98
N VAL A 74 -3.20 0.32 14.73
CA VAL A 74 -3.18 1.57 13.97
C VAL A 74 -4.03 2.65 14.63
N VAL A 75 -5.24 2.31 15.06
CA VAL A 75 -6.10 3.28 15.76
C VAL A 75 -5.50 3.69 17.11
N ARG A 76 -4.81 2.77 17.81
CA ARG A 76 -4.15 3.03 19.10
C ARG A 76 -2.86 3.84 18.99
N SER A 77 -2.19 3.87 17.83
CA SER A 77 -1.01 4.73 17.63
C SER A 77 -1.36 6.22 17.50
N ARG A 78 -2.65 6.58 17.57
CA ARG A 78 -3.14 7.96 17.56
C ARG A 78 -2.74 8.69 18.85
N ASN A 79 -2.22 9.92 18.70
CA ASN A 79 -1.89 10.79 19.84
C ASN A 79 -3.14 11.11 20.69
N GLN A 80 -3.01 11.05 22.02
CA GLN A 80 -4.09 11.22 23.01
C GLN A 80 -4.88 12.55 22.90
N LYS A 81 -4.37 13.57 22.20
CA LYS A 81 -5.03 14.88 22.09
C LYS A 81 -6.26 14.89 21.16
N SER A 82 -6.50 13.84 20.38
CA SER A 82 -7.65 13.71 19.46
C SER A 82 -8.82 12.90 20.06
N HIS A 83 -8.77 12.54 21.35
CA HIS A 83 -9.79 11.72 22.02
C HIS A 83 -11.19 12.34 22.16
N ARG A 84 -11.40 13.62 21.81
CA ARG A 84 -12.65 14.32 22.17
C ARG A 84 -13.84 14.12 21.21
N ASN A 85 -13.66 13.65 19.98
CA ASN A 85 -14.78 13.58 19.01
C ASN A 85 -15.23 12.16 18.60
N LEU A 86 -14.59 11.08 19.11
CA LEU A 86 -14.97 9.70 18.76
C LEU A 86 -16.01 9.05 19.69
N TYR A 87 -16.58 9.81 20.64
CA TYR A 87 -17.57 9.32 21.61
C TYR A 87 -19.03 9.67 21.24
N LEU A 88 -19.33 9.96 19.98
CA LEU A 88 -20.70 10.21 19.50
C LEU A 88 -20.99 9.33 18.27
N ASP A 89 -21.37 8.07 18.51
CA ASP A 89 -22.50 7.37 17.88
C ASP A 89 -22.32 5.85 18.03
N GLN A 90 -22.81 5.30 19.15
CA GLN A 90 -22.77 3.88 19.51
C GLN A 90 -23.65 2.97 18.64
N ARG A 91 -24.17 3.43 17.49
CA ARG A 91 -25.16 2.70 16.68
C ARG A 91 -24.74 2.34 15.25
N ARG A 92 -23.44 2.20 14.93
CA ARG A 92 -23.01 1.76 13.57
C ARG A 92 -21.90 0.69 13.55
N ARG A 93 -22.34 -0.53 13.14
CA ARG A 93 -21.68 -1.67 12.44
C ARG A 93 -20.15 -1.86 12.51
N ASP A 94 -19.74 -3.13 12.66
CA ASP A 94 -18.39 -3.77 12.62
C ASP A 94 -17.26 -3.13 11.77
N ASP A 95 -17.58 -2.29 10.79
CA ASP A 95 -16.62 -1.70 9.87
C ASP A 95 -15.96 -0.42 10.44
N PHE A 96 -16.43 0.07 11.59
CA PHE A 96 -15.97 1.31 12.24
C PHE A 96 -14.45 1.35 12.44
N TYR A 97 -13.86 0.29 12.99
CA TYR A 97 -12.41 0.23 13.20
C TYR A 97 -11.61 0.15 11.89
N SER A 98 -12.20 -0.43 10.84
CA SER A 98 -11.52 -0.57 9.54
C SER A 98 -11.46 0.76 8.80
N VAL A 99 -12.52 1.56 8.85
CA VAL A 99 -12.53 2.90 8.26
C VAL A 99 -11.82 3.93 9.14
N GLY A 100 -11.94 3.85 10.47
CA GLY A 100 -11.20 4.71 11.39
C GLY A 100 -9.67 4.53 11.31
N ALA A 101 -9.19 3.32 10.98
CA ALA A 101 -7.77 3.09 10.69
C ALA A 101 -7.28 3.88 9.46
N MET A 102 -8.17 4.18 8.49
CA MET A 102 -7.80 4.95 7.30
C MET A 102 -7.41 6.39 7.62
N GLU A 103 -7.98 6.99 8.66
CA GLU A 103 -7.60 8.33 9.12
C GLU A 103 -6.10 8.38 9.46
N VAL A 104 -5.64 7.45 10.32
CA VAL A 104 -4.22 7.35 10.71
C VAL A 104 -3.34 6.96 9.52
N ILE A 105 -3.77 5.99 8.71
CA ILE A 105 -3.00 5.56 7.52
C ILE A 105 -2.80 6.72 6.56
N CYS A 106 -3.84 7.51 6.30
CA CYS A 106 -3.77 8.62 5.37
C CYS A 106 -3.03 9.84 5.94
N GLU A 107 -3.05 10.04 7.26
CA GLU A 107 -2.17 10.98 7.93
C GLU A 107 -0.69 10.59 7.75
N CYS A 108 -0.31 9.35 8.05
CA CYS A 108 1.06 8.86 7.87
C CYS A 108 1.50 8.86 6.39
N MET A 109 0.59 8.50 5.47
CA MET A 109 0.82 8.60 4.04
C MET A 109 1.09 10.05 3.61
N SER A 110 0.33 11.01 4.15
CA SER A 110 0.53 12.43 3.90
C SER A 110 1.89 12.92 4.41
N HIS A 111 2.35 12.45 5.58
CA HIS A 111 3.70 12.75 6.07
C HIS A 111 4.78 12.19 5.16
N THR A 112 4.64 10.92 4.74
CA THR A 112 5.56 10.31 3.78
C THR A 112 5.60 11.09 2.47
N LEU A 113 4.44 11.50 1.93
CA LEU A 113 4.37 12.26 0.68
C LEU A 113 4.98 13.66 0.80
N LYS A 114 4.88 14.32 1.95
CA LYS A 114 5.59 15.58 2.20
C LYS A 114 7.11 15.39 2.14
N THR A 115 7.63 14.30 2.72
CA THR A 115 9.05 13.94 2.61
C THR A 115 9.43 13.64 1.16
N VAL A 116 8.57 12.96 0.40
CA VAL A 116 8.84 12.69 -1.03
C VAL A 116 8.91 13.97 -1.86
N LEU A 117 8.00 14.91 -1.63
CA LEU A 117 7.94 16.19 -2.35
C LEU A 117 9.09 17.14 -1.97
N SER A 118 9.57 17.07 -0.74
CA SER A 118 10.70 17.86 -0.24
C SER A 118 11.77 16.93 0.35
N PRO A 119 12.50 16.18 -0.49
CA PRO A 119 13.36 15.09 -0.03
C PRO A 119 14.58 15.63 0.71
N PRO A 120 14.81 15.21 1.97
CA PRO A 120 16.06 15.50 2.68
C PRO A 120 17.23 14.75 2.01
N ASN A 121 18.46 15.16 2.34
CA ASN A 121 19.66 14.62 1.68
C ASN A 121 19.81 13.10 1.85
N TRP A 122 19.47 12.56 3.02
CA TRP A 122 19.49 11.12 3.27
C TRP A 122 18.50 10.33 2.40
N PHE A 123 17.45 10.97 1.89
CA PHE A 123 16.37 10.30 1.15
C PHE A 123 16.59 10.27 -0.37
N LYS A 124 17.31 11.26 -0.91
CA LYS A 124 17.50 11.45 -2.36
C LYS A 124 18.18 10.23 -2.99
N GLY A 125 17.57 9.68 -4.04
CA GLY A 125 18.08 8.51 -4.76
C GLY A 125 17.99 7.17 -4.01
N LYS A 126 17.47 7.16 -2.78
CA LYS A 126 17.30 5.96 -1.95
C LYS A 126 15.86 5.48 -1.86
N TYR A 127 14.91 6.23 -2.42
CA TYR A 127 13.49 5.93 -2.37
C TYR A 127 12.85 5.97 -3.76
N MET A 128 11.97 5.00 -4.02
CA MET A 128 11.11 4.94 -5.19
C MET A 128 9.67 4.65 -4.75
N LEU A 129 8.73 5.46 -5.21
CA LEU A 129 7.30 5.21 -5.03
C LEU A 129 6.75 4.47 -6.25
N VAL A 130 5.99 3.40 -6.01
CA VAL A 130 5.30 2.61 -7.03
C VAL A 130 3.82 2.65 -6.74
N ARG A 131 3.03 3.19 -7.67
CA ARG A 131 1.57 3.16 -7.55
C ARG A 131 1.05 1.83 -8.07
N TYR A 132 0.26 1.14 -7.26
CA TYR A 132 -0.28 -0.18 -7.57
C TYR A 132 -1.04 -0.20 -8.90
N GLU A 133 -1.84 0.83 -9.15
CA GLU A 133 -2.64 0.93 -10.37
C GLU A 133 -1.76 1.03 -11.63
N ASP A 134 -0.64 1.77 -11.57
CA ASP A 134 0.33 1.85 -12.68
C ASP A 134 1.09 0.53 -12.89
N LEU A 135 1.44 -0.15 -11.80
CA LEU A 135 2.05 -1.49 -11.84
C LEU A 135 1.11 -2.51 -12.48
N VAL A 136 -0.18 -2.43 -12.21
CA VAL A 136 -1.17 -3.34 -12.77
C VAL A 136 -1.42 -3.05 -14.24
N GLU A 137 -1.47 -1.77 -14.62
CA GLU A 137 -1.69 -1.35 -16.01
C GLU A 137 -0.47 -1.64 -16.90
N ASN A 138 0.74 -1.40 -16.40
CA ASN A 138 1.99 -1.52 -17.15
C ASN A 138 3.07 -2.35 -16.39
N PRO A 139 2.80 -3.63 -16.09
CA PRO A 139 3.63 -4.44 -15.19
C PRO A 139 5.09 -4.58 -15.62
N VAL A 140 5.34 -4.87 -16.90
CA VAL A 140 6.70 -5.05 -17.44
C VAL A 140 7.49 -3.73 -17.36
N GLN A 141 6.86 -2.62 -17.74
CA GLN A 141 7.52 -1.31 -17.70
C GLN A 141 7.87 -0.88 -16.27
N ILE A 142 6.94 -1.07 -15.32
CA ILE A 142 7.19 -0.76 -13.91
C ILE A 142 8.25 -1.70 -13.32
N LEU A 143 8.26 -2.99 -13.70
CA LEU A 143 9.31 -3.94 -13.32
C LEU A 143 10.69 -3.44 -13.77
N HIS A 144 10.85 -3.03 -15.03
CA HIS A 144 12.10 -2.47 -15.51
C HIS A 144 12.53 -1.22 -14.75
N ASN A 145 11.58 -0.34 -14.41
CA ASN A 145 11.88 0.87 -13.63
C ASN A 145 12.38 0.53 -12.22
N ILE A 146 11.74 -0.46 -11.56
CA ILE A 146 12.17 -0.96 -10.25
C ILE A 146 13.57 -1.56 -10.33
N TYR A 147 13.82 -2.43 -11.31
CA TYR A 147 15.11 -3.10 -11.48
C TYR A 147 16.23 -2.12 -11.77
N ARG A 148 15.97 -1.11 -12.63
CA ARG A 148 16.89 0.01 -12.87
C ARG A 148 17.17 0.79 -11.58
N PHE A 149 16.13 1.10 -10.80
CA PHE A 149 16.30 1.82 -9.53
C PHE A 149 17.19 1.05 -8.55
N ILE A 150 17.10 -0.28 -8.49
CA ILE A 150 17.93 -1.11 -7.62
C ILE A 150 19.27 -1.55 -8.25
N ASN A 151 19.58 -1.10 -9.47
CA ASN A 151 20.78 -1.48 -10.23
C ASN A 151 20.88 -3.00 -10.53
N LEU A 152 19.75 -3.64 -10.84
CA LEU A 152 19.69 -5.03 -11.29
C LEU A 152 19.17 -5.11 -12.72
N THR A 153 19.45 -6.23 -13.39
CA THR A 153 18.94 -6.53 -14.73
C THR A 153 17.70 -7.40 -14.66
N THR A 154 16.70 -7.12 -15.50
CA THR A 154 15.55 -8.02 -15.63
C THR A 154 15.93 -9.25 -16.45
N SER A 155 15.22 -10.34 -16.20
CA SER A 155 15.26 -11.56 -17.01
C SER A 155 13.89 -11.83 -17.60
N ARG A 156 13.84 -12.62 -18.69
CA ARG A 156 12.59 -13.05 -19.31
C ARG A 156 11.69 -13.81 -18.34
N ASP A 157 12.27 -14.53 -17.39
CA ASP A 157 11.53 -15.30 -16.38
C ASP A 157 10.79 -14.37 -15.42
N ILE A 158 11.42 -13.28 -14.95
CA ILE A 158 10.74 -12.34 -14.05
C ILE A 158 9.69 -11.49 -14.79
N GLU A 159 9.94 -11.16 -16.05
CA GLU A 159 8.95 -10.48 -16.90
C GLU A 159 7.72 -11.36 -17.14
N SER A 160 7.94 -12.65 -17.42
CA SER A 160 6.85 -13.62 -17.56
C SER A 160 6.11 -13.82 -16.24
N PHE A 161 6.84 -13.89 -15.12
CA PHE A 161 6.26 -14.01 -13.80
C PHE A 161 5.34 -12.83 -13.45
N VAL A 162 5.80 -11.58 -13.66
CA VAL A 162 4.98 -10.40 -13.35
C VAL A 162 3.71 -10.36 -14.21
N MET A 163 3.82 -10.67 -15.50
CA MET A 163 2.67 -10.72 -16.42
C MET A 163 1.66 -11.79 -16.01
N ASN A 164 2.14 -12.99 -15.68
CA ASN A 164 1.28 -14.09 -15.25
C ASN A 164 0.57 -13.75 -13.93
N MET A 165 1.27 -13.13 -12.98
CA MET A 165 0.70 -12.78 -11.68
C MET A 165 -0.38 -11.69 -11.78
N THR A 166 -0.25 -10.73 -12.71
CA THR A 166 -1.22 -9.62 -12.88
C THR A 166 -2.38 -9.93 -13.83
N SER A 167 -2.22 -10.94 -14.70
CA SER A 167 -3.20 -11.32 -15.73
C SER A 167 -3.86 -12.68 -15.47
N GLY A 168 -3.63 -13.28 -14.30
CA GLY A 168 -4.15 -14.61 -13.97
C GLY A 168 -5.66 -14.65 -13.75
N SER A 169 -6.20 -15.87 -13.66
CA SER A 169 -7.63 -16.13 -13.47
C SER A 169 -7.96 -16.84 -12.14
N SER A 170 -6.99 -16.94 -11.21
CA SER A 170 -7.20 -17.65 -9.96
C SER A 170 -8.23 -16.96 -9.07
N PHE A 171 -9.05 -17.76 -8.40
CA PHE A 171 -9.96 -17.28 -7.36
C PHE A 171 -9.31 -17.50 -5.98
N PRO A 172 -9.21 -16.46 -5.12
CA PRO A 172 -8.70 -16.59 -3.77
C PRO A 172 -9.48 -17.65 -2.98
N SER A 173 -8.77 -18.57 -2.33
CA SER A 173 -9.38 -19.39 -1.27
C SER A 173 -9.62 -18.59 0.01
N ASN A 174 -8.82 -17.53 0.24
CA ASN A 174 -8.97 -16.57 1.33
C ASN A 174 -8.39 -15.20 0.94
N ASN A 175 -8.64 -14.16 1.75
CA ASN A 175 -8.25 -12.78 1.45
C ASN A 175 -6.73 -12.52 1.48
N PHE A 176 -5.94 -13.42 2.06
CA PHE A 176 -4.48 -13.29 2.19
C PHE A 176 -3.72 -14.18 1.21
N ASP A 177 -4.44 -14.98 0.41
CA ASP A 177 -3.85 -15.85 -0.60
C ASP A 177 -3.15 -15.03 -1.68
N VAL A 178 -1.93 -15.42 -2.02
CA VAL A 178 -1.13 -14.83 -3.10
C VAL A 178 -1.24 -15.76 -4.30
N SER A 179 -2.10 -15.41 -5.25
CA SER A 179 -2.28 -16.13 -6.50
C SER A 179 -2.34 -15.19 -7.70
N ALA A 180 -2.15 -15.75 -8.89
CA ALA A 180 -2.22 -15.03 -10.14
C ALA A 180 -3.68 -14.61 -10.43
N ARG A 181 -3.98 -13.31 -10.43
CA ARG A 181 -5.35 -12.81 -10.56
C ARG A 181 -5.41 -11.61 -11.49
N ASN A 182 -6.59 -11.35 -12.02
CA ASN A 182 -6.86 -10.13 -12.75
C ASN A 182 -6.73 -8.94 -11.79
N ALA A 183 -5.55 -8.32 -11.82
CA ALA A 183 -5.19 -7.28 -10.90
C ALA A 183 -5.96 -5.98 -11.21
N THR A 184 -6.36 -5.76 -12.46
CA THR A 184 -7.20 -4.63 -12.89
C THR A 184 -8.59 -4.68 -12.24
N HIS A 185 -9.22 -5.87 -12.23
CA HIS A 185 -10.48 -6.07 -11.52
C HIS A 185 -10.30 -5.85 -10.00
N THR A 186 -9.18 -6.31 -9.44
CA THR A 186 -8.87 -6.13 -8.02
C THR A 186 -8.62 -4.66 -7.65
N ALA A 187 -8.04 -3.87 -8.55
CA ALA A 187 -7.80 -2.44 -8.38
C ALA A 187 -9.11 -1.65 -8.30
N THR A 188 -10.11 -2.00 -9.10
CA THR A 188 -11.38 -1.26 -9.21
C THR A 188 -12.52 -1.84 -8.37
N ALA A 189 -12.35 -3.02 -7.78
CA ALA A 189 -13.40 -3.73 -7.04
C ALA A 189 -14.09 -2.90 -5.94
N TRP A 190 -13.39 -1.94 -5.31
CA TRP A 190 -13.97 -1.07 -4.29
C TRP A 190 -15.16 -0.25 -4.81
N ARG A 191 -15.20 0.05 -6.11
CA ARG A 191 -16.28 0.81 -6.77
C ARG A 191 -17.63 0.13 -6.67
N ALA A 192 -17.66 -1.20 -6.74
CA ALA A 192 -18.89 -1.99 -6.64
C ALA A 192 -19.23 -2.42 -5.20
N LEU A 193 -18.26 -2.36 -4.28
CA LEU A 193 -18.34 -3.05 -3.00
C LEU A 193 -18.42 -2.12 -1.79
N LEU A 194 -17.95 -0.88 -1.91
CA LEU A 194 -18.11 0.12 -0.86
C LEU A 194 -19.36 0.96 -1.11
N SER A 195 -20.06 1.31 -0.02
CA SER A 195 -21.12 2.31 -0.10
C SER A 195 -20.52 3.68 -0.36
N TYR A 196 -21.25 4.52 -1.09
CA TYR A 196 -20.84 5.89 -1.40
C TYR A 196 -20.45 6.68 -0.14
N SER A 197 -21.21 6.52 0.96
CA SER A 197 -20.89 7.14 2.26
C SER A 197 -19.52 6.75 2.83
N LYS A 198 -19.11 5.49 2.69
CA LYS A 198 -17.79 5.02 3.15
C LYS A 198 -16.69 5.55 2.25
N ILE A 199 -16.94 5.66 0.95
CA ILE A 199 -16.01 6.25 0.00
C ILE A 199 -15.77 7.71 0.34
N GLN A 200 -16.83 8.50 0.53
CA GLN A 200 -16.71 9.91 0.92
C GLN A 200 -15.90 10.09 2.22
N GLN A 201 -16.12 9.23 3.21
CA GLN A 201 -15.36 9.28 4.47
C GLN A 201 -13.87 9.00 4.26
N VAL A 202 -13.51 8.03 3.41
CA VAL A 202 -12.10 7.76 3.08
C VAL A 202 -11.52 8.91 2.26
N GLU A 203 -12.26 9.47 1.32
CA GLU A 203 -11.82 10.63 0.51
C GLU A 203 -11.56 11.86 1.37
N GLU A 204 -12.37 12.08 2.42
CA GLU A 204 -12.16 13.14 3.40
C GLU A 204 -10.86 12.94 4.19
N TYR A 205 -10.63 11.73 4.72
CA TYR A 205 -9.39 11.42 5.46
C TYR A 205 -8.13 11.50 4.59
N CYS A 206 -8.26 11.13 3.31
CA CYS A 206 -7.13 10.93 2.42
C CYS A 206 -6.98 12.03 1.37
N GLN A 207 -7.71 13.14 1.49
CA GLN A 207 -7.79 14.19 0.47
C GLN A 207 -6.41 14.66 0.00
N TYR A 208 -5.51 14.98 0.94
CA TYR A 208 -4.15 15.43 0.62
C TYR A 208 -3.39 14.35 -0.14
N ALA A 209 -3.30 13.13 0.41
CA ALA A 209 -2.57 12.03 -0.20
C ALA A 209 -3.12 11.69 -1.59
N MET A 210 -4.45 11.64 -1.75
CA MET A 210 -5.11 11.41 -3.04
C MET A 210 -4.76 12.48 -4.06
N SER A 211 -4.74 13.74 -3.66
CA SER A 211 -4.42 14.86 -4.55
C SER A 211 -2.98 14.86 -5.10
N ILE A 212 -2.05 14.25 -4.36
CA ILE A 212 -0.65 14.09 -4.75
C ILE A 212 -0.46 12.81 -5.57
N LEU A 213 -1.11 11.71 -5.18
CA LEU A 213 -1.01 10.41 -5.85
C LEU A 213 -1.87 10.30 -7.12
N GLY A 214 -2.66 11.32 -7.44
CA GLY A 214 -3.49 11.36 -8.63
C GLY A 214 -4.75 10.50 -8.53
N TYR A 215 -5.35 10.38 -7.35
CA TYR A 215 -6.66 9.73 -7.19
C TYR A 215 -7.76 10.80 -7.16
N LEU A 216 -8.69 10.75 -8.11
CA LEU A 216 -9.82 11.68 -8.18
C LEU A 216 -10.95 11.23 -7.24
N PRO A 217 -11.60 12.16 -6.52
CA PRO A 217 -12.76 11.84 -5.71
C PRO A 217 -13.94 11.42 -6.60
N VAL A 218 -14.82 10.59 -6.06
CA VAL A 218 -16.04 10.17 -6.76
C VAL A 218 -17.09 11.27 -6.61
N PRO A 219 -17.58 11.89 -7.70
CA PRO A 219 -18.47 13.05 -7.58
C PRO A 219 -19.92 12.66 -7.32
N SER A 220 -20.35 11.44 -7.71
CA SER A 220 -21.73 10.99 -7.50
C SER A 220 -21.85 9.45 -7.40
N PRO A 221 -22.94 8.93 -6.81
CA PRO A 221 -23.21 7.49 -6.78
C PRO A 221 -23.34 6.84 -8.16
N VAL A 222 -23.80 7.59 -9.16
CA VAL A 222 -23.91 7.10 -10.55
C VAL A 222 -22.52 6.87 -11.13
N GLU A 223 -21.65 7.86 -10.99
CA GLU A 223 -20.27 7.79 -11.47
C GLU A 223 -19.41 6.78 -10.71
N LEU A 224 -19.77 6.45 -9.46
CA LEU A 224 -19.10 5.41 -8.69
C LEU A 224 -19.02 4.10 -9.48
N THR A 225 -20.12 3.67 -10.10
CA THR A 225 -20.20 2.37 -10.78
C THR A 225 -19.74 2.40 -12.24
N ASP A 226 -19.51 3.58 -12.81
CA ASP A 226 -19.08 3.72 -14.21
C ASP A 226 -17.58 3.47 -14.38
N LEU A 227 -17.20 2.22 -14.66
CA LEU A 227 -15.82 1.82 -14.90
C LEU A 227 -15.18 2.41 -16.17
N ARG A 228 -15.97 3.02 -17.08
CA ARG A 228 -15.41 3.70 -18.26
C ARG A 228 -14.74 5.02 -17.89
N ARG A 229 -15.16 5.61 -16.78
CA ARG A 229 -14.55 6.83 -16.23
C ARG A 229 -13.35 6.46 -15.36
N SER A 230 -12.16 6.85 -15.81
CA SER A 230 -10.95 6.78 -14.97
C SER A 230 -11.06 7.76 -13.80
N LEU A 231 -10.68 7.29 -12.62
CA LEU A 231 -10.51 8.11 -11.42
C LEU A 231 -9.01 8.30 -11.09
N LEU A 232 -8.15 8.14 -12.09
CA LEU A 232 -6.71 8.27 -11.98
C LEU A 232 -6.23 9.44 -12.86
N THR A 233 -5.30 10.22 -12.33
CA THR A 233 -4.48 11.17 -13.08
C THR A 233 -3.00 10.87 -12.86
N LEU A 234 -2.12 11.61 -13.54
CA LEU A 234 -0.70 11.56 -13.23
C LEU A 234 -0.44 12.01 -11.78
N PRO A 235 0.36 11.27 -11.00
CA PRO A 235 0.86 11.72 -9.70
C PRO A 235 1.70 13.01 -9.83
N LYS A 236 1.78 13.79 -8.75
CA LYS A 236 2.53 15.06 -8.66
C LYS A 236 3.88 14.89 -7.96
N ILE A 237 4.55 13.75 -8.15
CA ILE A 237 5.78 13.33 -7.47
C ILE A 237 6.90 13.07 -8.48
#